data_AF-A0A2W5F4F8-F1
#
_entry.id   AF-A0A2W5F4F8-F1
#
_cell.length_a   1.000
_cell.length_b   1.000
_cell.length_c   1.000
_cell.angle_alpha   90.00
_cell.angle_beta   90.00
_cell.angle_gamma   90.00
#
_symmetry.space_group_name_H-M   'P 1'
#
loop_
_entity.id
_entity.type
_entity.pdbx_description
1 polymer ?
#
loop_
_entity_poly.entity_id
_entity_poly.type
_entity_poly.pdbx_seq_one_letter_code
_entity_poly.pdbx_strand_id
1 'polypeptide(L)' 'MAKNDPVGDNARRGAVRDRSQVYNPVTQNWTKRDADNGRFMDQKKDGDPFKGVRKEHKK' A
#
# COMPACT_ATOMS: atom_id res chain seq x y z
N MET A 1 31.79 11.49 -21.12
CA MET A 1 30.42 12.03 -21.01
C MET A 1 29.78 11.45 -19.76
N ALA A 2 29.30 12.27 -18.84
CA ALA A 2 28.49 11.78 -17.72
C ALA A 2 27.13 11.33 -18.27
N LYS A 3 26.81 10.04 -18.12
CA LYS A 3 25.50 9.52 -18.50
C LYS A 3 24.55 9.83 -17.33
N ASN A 4 23.70 10.84 -17.50
CA ASN A 4 22.61 11.09 -16.57
C ASN A 4 21.63 9.91 -16.73
N ASP A 5 21.62 8.98 -15.77
CA ASP A 5 20.63 7.91 -15.74
C ASP A 5 19.23 8.53 -15.79
N PRO A 6 18.26 7.92 -16.50
CA PRO A 6 16.91 8.46 -16.57
C PRO A 6 16.34 8.56 -15.15
N VAL A 7 16.23 9.79 -14.66
CA VAL A 7 15.56 10.07 -13.40
C VAL A 7 14.07 9.80 -13.64
N GLY A 8 13.56 8.75 -13.02
CA GLY A 8 12.12 8.54 -12.92
C GLY A 8 11.66 7.21 -13.51
N ASP A 9 11.91 6.14 -12.78
CA ASP A 9 10.81 5.21 -12.57
C ASP A 9 10.00 5.85 -11.46
N ASN A 10 8.71 6.17 -11.66
CA ASN A 10 7.84 6.86 -10.69
C ASN A 10 7.53 5.97 -9.46
N ALA A 11 8.47 5.08 -9.12
CA ALA A 11 8.46 4.13 -8.05
C ALA A 11 8.74 4.86 -6.74
N ARG A 12 7.73 4.84 -5.86
CA ARG A 12 7.86 5.31 -4.48
C ARG A 12 9.04 4.58 -3.80
N ARG A 13 10.05 5.35 -3.37
CA ARG A 13 11.16 4.88 -2.55
C ARG A 13 10.70 4.82 -1.09
N GLY A 14 10.44 3.62 -0.58
CA GLY A 14 10.13 3.38 0.83
C GLY A 14 8.67 3.06 1.14
N ALA A 15 8.42 2.63 2.38
CA ALA A 15 7.11 2.21 2.86
C ALA A 15 6.18 3.40 3.12
N VAL A 16 4.89 3.21 2.89
CA VAL A 16 3.86 4.19 3.23
C VAL A 16 3.54 4.10 4.72
N ARG A 17 3.78 5.18 5.46
CA ARG A 17 3.60 5.22 6.92
C ARG A 17 2.20 5.67 7.34
N ASP A 18 1.51 6.46 6.54
CA ASP A 18 0.18 6.99 6.90
C ASP A 18 -0.97 6.03 6.54
N ARG A 19 -0.63 4.84 6.02
CA ARG A 19 -1.59 3.84 5.59
C ARG A 19 -1.24 2.47 6.11
N SER A 20 -2.28 1.74 6.49
CA SER A 20 -2.23 0.32 6.78
C SER A 20 -3.12 -0.44 5.79
N GLN A 21 -2.99 -1.76 5.75
CA GLN A 21 -3.88 -2.62 4.99
C GLN A 21 -4.37 -3.79 5.83
N VAL A 22 -5.63 -4.17 5.61
CA VAL A 22 -6.29 -5.30 6.24
C VAL A 22 -6.84 -6.24 5.19
N TYR A 23 -6.78 -7.54 5.46
CA TYR A 23 -7.35 -8.56 4.60
C TYR A 23 -8.82 -8.77 4.94
N ASN A 24 -9.70 -8.67 3.93
CA ASN A 24 -11.11 -9.01 4.06
C ASN A 24 -11.32 -10.47 3.65
N PRO A 25 -11.65 -11.40 4.58
CA PRO A 25 -11.83 -12.81 4.27
C PRO A 25 -13.10 -13.11 3.45
N VAL A 26 -14.07 -12.19 3.42
CA VAL A 26 -15.34 -12.37 2.67
C VAL A 26 -15.12 -12.14 1.18
N THR A 27 -14.47 -11.04 0.83
CA THR A 27 -14.19 -10.68 -0.57
C THR A 27 -12.82 -11.16 -1.03
N GLN A 28 -12.04 -11.75 -0.13
CA GLN A 28 -10.66 -12.21 -0.34
C GLN A 28 -9.71 -11.11 -0.87
N ASN A 29 -10.02 -9.84 -0.58
CA ASN A 29 -9.28 -8.68 -1.07
C ASN A 29 -8.61 -7.90 0.07
N TRP A 30 -7.51 -7.22 -0.25
CA TRP A 30 -6.87 -6.26 0.67
C TRP A 30 -7.52 -4.90 0.56
N THR A 31 -7.79 -4.27 1.70
CA THR A 31 -8.34 -2.92 1.78
C THR A 31 -7.37 -2.01 2.51
N LYS A 32 -7.12 -0.82 1.95
CA LYS A 32 -6.33 0.21 2.63
C LYS A 32 -7.17 0.84 3.73
N ARG A 33 -6.52 1.13 4.84
CA ARG A 33 -7.07 1.87 5.96
C ARG A 33 -6.16 3.04 6.30
N ASP A 34 -6.77 4.18 6.56
CA ASP A 34 -6.08 5.37 7.01
C ASP A 34 -5.57 5.15 8.44
N ALA A 35 -4.29 5.42 8.68
CA ALA A 35 -3.68 5.15 9.98
C ALA A 35 -4.13 6.12 11.08
N ASP A 36 -4.57 7.33 10.71
CA ASP A 36 -4.89 8.41 11.65
C ASP A 36 -6.37 8.34 12.07
N ASN A 37 -7.26 8.14 11.10
CA ASN A 37 -8.71 8.15 11.34
C ASN A 37 -9.38 6.77 11.23
N GLY A 38 -8.65 5.76 10.74
CA GLY A 38 -9.16 4.39 10.66
C GLY A 38 -10.24 4.17 9.60
N ARG A 39 -10.44 5.08 8.65
CA ARG A 39 -11.41 4.92 7.57
C ARG A 39 -10.87 3.97 6.50
N PHE A 40 -11.77 3.16 5.94
CA PHE A 40 -11.45 2.38 4.75
C PHE A 40 -11.36 3.29 3.53
N MET A 41 -10.34 3.07 2.71
CA MET A 41 -10.11 3.80 1.47
C MET A 41 -10.29 2.87 0.28
N ASP A 42 -9.21 2.51 -0.41
CA ASP A 42 -9.29 1.67 -1.60
C ASP A 42 -9.27 0.18 -1.25
N GLN A 43 -10.08 -0.60 -1.96
CA GLN A 43 -9.93 -2.04 -2.04
C GLN A 43 -9.08 -2.43 -3.25
N LYS A 44 -8.22 -3.44 -3.10
CA LYS A 44 -7.47 -4.01 -4.20
C LYS A 44 -8.38 -4.89 -5.05
N LYS A 45 -8.24 -4.79 -6.37
CA LYS A 45 -8.96 -5.65 -7.33
C LYS A 45 -8.38 -7.07 -7.41
N ASP A 46 -7.07 -7.21 -7.24
CA ASP A 46 -6.33 -8.41 -7.66
C ASP A 46 -6.09 -9.43 -6.52
N GLY A 47 -6.73 -9.27 -5.35
CA GLY A 47 -6.56 -10.16 -4.19
C GLY A 47 -5.20 -10.06 -3.47
N ASP A 48 -4.19 -9.47 -4.11
CA ASP A 48 -2.85 -9.28 -3.53
C ASP A 48 -2.73 -8.03 -2.66
N PRO A 49 -1.83 -8.01 -1.67
CA PRO A 49 -1.58 -6.83 -0.85
C PRO A 49 -1.10 -5.63 -1.68
N PHE A 50 -1.30 -4.43 -1.13
CA PHE A 50 -0.73 -3.21 -1.68
C PHE A 50 0.78 -3.18 -1.46
N LYS A 51 1.53 -2.96 -2.54
CA LYS A 51 2.98 -2.81 -2.48
C LYS A 51 3.35 -1.61 -1.60
N GLY A 52 4.22 -1.84 -0.63
CA GLY A 52 4.75 -0.79 0.26
C GLY A 52 3.78 -0.29 1.34
N VAL A 53 2.60 -0.89 1.52
CA VAL A 53 1.68 -0.55 2.63
C VAL A 53 1.82 -1.59 3.74
N ARG A 54 1.95 -1.18 5.01
CA ARG A 54 2.09 -2.12 6.12
C ARG A 54 0.79 -2.89 6.38
N LYS A 55 0.89 -4.18 6.74
CA LYS A 55 -0.26 -4.96 7.22
C LYS A 55 -0.61 -4.51 8.65
N GLU A 56 -1.89 -4.39 8.97
CA GLU A 56 -2.32 -4.17 10.35
C GLU A 56 -1.99 -5.39 11.21
N HIS A 57 -1.50 -5.16 12.42
CA HIS A 57 -1.35 -6.22 13.41
C HIS A 57 -2.73 -6.64 13.91
N LYS A 58 -2.95 -7.95 14.02
CA LYS A 58 -4.12 -8.47 14.74
C LYS A 58 -3.97 -8.04 16.21
N LYS A 59 -4.98 -7.34 16.73
CA LYS A 59 -5.16 -7.19 18.17
C LYS A 59 -5.73 -8.47 18.75
#